data_AF-A0A6L9XZ70-F1
#
_entry.id   AF-A0A6L9XZ70-F1
#
_cell.length_a   1.000
_cell.length_b   1.000
_cell.length_c   1.000
_cell.angle_alpha   90.00
_cell.angle_beta   90.00
_cell.angle_gamma   90.00
#
_symmetry.space_group_name_H-M   'P 1'
#
loop_
_entity.id
_entity.type
_entity.pdbx_description
1 polymer ?
#
loop_
_entity_poly.entity_id
_entity_poly.type
_entity_poly.pdbx_seq_one_letter_code
_entity_poly.pdbx_strand_id
1 'polypeptide(L)'
;MNGPGSKDTRPVLHCRRPALVVKPCGCSSAARALFDESDAEPLYRRALALGLAEPYRAQSVIQLASTLRNLGRAEESVALLREVLAEHPDHELADAARAFLALALVSRGDAVAGASVALAALAPHLPRYRRAVEGYAAEL
;
A
#
# COMPACT_ATOMS: atom_id res chain seq x y z
N MET A 1 30.29 46.55 -28.14
CA MET A 1 29.70 45.52 -29.02
C MET A 1 29.39 44.32 -28.14
N ASN A 2 28.21 44.30 -27.53
CA ASN A 2 27.03 43.50 -27.92
C ASN A 2 27.23 42.00 -27.65
N GLY A 3 26.52 41.47 -26.65
CA GLY A 3 26.46 40.04 -26.28
C GLY A 3 25.64 39.19 -27.28
N PRO A 4 24.95 38.09 -26.89
CA PRO A 4 24.79 37.50 -25.56
C PRO A 4 24.90 35.95 -25.49
N GLY A 5 25.05 35.44 -24.27
CA GLY A 5 24.38 34.25 -23.72
C GLY A 5 24.31 32.97 -24.55
N SER A 6 25.25 32.05 -24.33
CA SER A 6 24.97 30.63 -24.49
C SER A 6 24.26 30.13 -23.22
N LYS A 7 22.93 30.09 -23.30
CA LYS A 7 22.08 29.45 -22.29
C LYS A 7 22.34 27.94 -22.41
N ASP A 8 22.99 27.37 -21.41
CA ASP A 8 23.05 25.93 -21.18
C ASP A 8 21.61 25.43 -20.92
N THR A 9 20.88 25.17 -22.00
CA THR A 9 19.54 24.57 -21.98
C THR A 9 19.68 23.06 -21.85
N ARG A 10 20.15 22.59 -20.70
CA ARG A 10 19.79 21.25 -20.24
C ARG A 10 18.33 21.32 -19.82
N PRO A 11 17.43 20.49 -20.38
CA PRO A 11 16.09 20.39 -19.84
C PRO A 11 16.25 19.74 -18.47
N VAL A 12 16.23 20.57 -17.43
CA VAL A 12 15.90 20.12 -16.09
C VAL A 12 14.52 19.52 -16.23
N LEU A 13 14.42 18.19 -16.35
CA LEU A 13 13.17 17.47 -16.20
C LEU A 13 12.74 17.72 -14.76
N HIS A 14 12.06 18.84 -14.57
CA HIS A 14 11.28 19.14 -13.42
C HIS A 14 10.30 17.99 -13.31
N CYS A 15 10.51 17.12 -12.33
CA CYS A 15 9.61 16.04 -11.98
C CYS A 15 8.26 16.70 -11.66
N ARG A 16 7.42 16.85 -12.68
CA ARG A 16 6.05 17.33 -12.55
C ARG A 16 5.37 16.31 -11.67
N ARG A 17 5.18 16.68 -10.40
CA ARG A 17 4.39 15.95 -9.41
C ARG A 17 3.23 15.26 -10.10
N PRO A 18 3.16 13.92 -10.18
CA PRO A 18 1.92 13.30 -10.55
C PRO A 18 0.94 13.59 -9.42
N ALA A 19 -0.05 14.44 -9.69
CA ALA A 19 -1.17 14.69 -8.81
C ALA A 19 -2.07 13.45 -8.77
N LEU A 20 -1.53 12.32 -8.30
CA LEU A 20 -2.25 11.09 -8.05
C LEU A 20 -2.20 10.81 -6.55
N VAL A 21 -2.68 11.76 -5.75
CA VAL A 21 -3.09 11.44 -4.37
C VAL A 21 -4.43 10.71 -4.50
N VAL A 22 -4.37 9.42 -4.86
CA VAL A 22 -5.55 8.57 -4.74
C VAL A 22 -5.74 8.37 -3.24
N LYS A 23 -6.80 8.96 -2.70
CA LYS A 23 -7.08 8.96 -1.27
C LYS A 23 -7.15 7.51 -0.75
N PRO A 24 -6.65 7.24 0.47
CA PRO A 24 -6.87 5.95 1.13
C PRO A 24 -8.35 5.64 1.15
N CYS A 25 -8.74 4.51 0.57
CA CYS A 25 -10.14 4.08 0.48
C CYS A 25 -10.53 3.43 1.82
N GLY A 26 -10.62 4.24 2.87
CA GLY A 26 -11.21 3.84 4.13
C GLY A 26 -12.71 4.16 4.13
N CYS A 27 -13.58 3.20 3.80
CA CYS A 27 -15.01 3.27 4.15
C CYS A 27 -15.66 1.87 4.20
N SER A 28 -16.03 1.47 5.41
CA SER A 28 -17.15 0.57 5.71
C SER A 28 -18.46 1.20 5.26
N SER A 29 -19.22 0.49 4.41
CA SER A 29 -20.64 0.70 4.04
C SER A 29 -21.11 2.09 3.54
N ALA A 30 -21.81 2.07 2.40
CA ALA A 30 -22.74 3.09 1.88
C ALA A 30 -22.21 4.35 1.16
N ALA A 31 -20.98 4.36 0.64
CA ALA A 31 -20.53 5.37 -0.34
C ALA A 31 -20.04 4.71 -1.63
N ARG A 32 -20.98 4.18 -2.43
CA ARG A 32 -20.73 3.41 -3.66
C ARG A 32 -20.73 4.25 -4.95
N ALA A 33 -20.40 5.54 -4.88
CA ALA A 33 -20.51 6.42 -6.04
C ALA A 33 -19.43 7.50 -6.06
N LEU A 34 -18.35 7.24 -6.81
CA LEU A 34 -17.63 8.18 -7.71
C LEU A 34 -16.19 7.73 -8.07
N PHE A 35 -15.77 6.53 -7.72
CA PHE A 35 -14.65 5.86 -8.38
C PHE A 35 -14.96 4.37 -8.42
N ASP A 36 -15.14 3.83 -9.63
CA ASP A 36 -15.21 2.38 -9.79
C ASP A 36 -13.83 1.82 -9.39
N GLU A 37 -13.78 0.82 -8.52
CA GLU A 37 -12.52 0.16 -8.18
C GLU A 37 -11.84 -0.39 -9.44
N SER A 38 -12.62 -0.73 -10.46
CA SER A 38 -12.13 -1.14 -11.78
C SER A 38 -11.35 -0.03 -12.51
N ASP A 39 -11.71 1.24 -12.30
CA ASP A 39 -11.03 2.40 -12.87
C ASP A 39 -9.77 2.77 -12.08
N ALA A 40 -9.68 2.37 -10.81
CA ALA A 40 -8.53 2.67 -9.94
C ALA A 40 -7.31 1.77 -10.21
N GLU A 41 -7.54 0.47 -10.42
CA GLU A 41 -6.46 -0.51 -10.70
C GLU A 41 -5.49 -0.05 -11.79
N PRO A 42 -5.93 0.32 -13.01
CA PRO A 42 -5.01 0.69 -14.09
C PRO A 42 -4.19 1.95 -13.75
N LEU A 43 -4.73 2.87 -12.94
CA LEU A 43 -4.02 4.07 -12.52
C LEU A 43 -2.87 3.73 -11.56
N TYR A 44 -3.11 2.87 -10.56
CA TYR A 44 -2.05 2.44 -9.65
C TYR A 44 -0.97 1.63 -10.35
N ARG A 45 -1.34 0.67 -11.21
CA ARG A 45 -0.36 -0.11 -11.99
C ARG A 45 0.50 0.79 -12.87
N ARG A 46 -0.11 1.76 -13.54
CA ARG A 46 0.62 2.75 -14.35
C ARG A 46 1.55 3.59 -13.51
N ALA A 47 1.11 4.07 -12.35
CA ALA A 47 1.94 4.88 -11.46
C ALA A 47 3.16 4.09 -10.98
N LEU A 48 2.97 2.84 -10.56
CA LEU A 48 4.07 1.95 -10.16
C LEU A 48 5.06 1.69 -11.31
N ALA A 49 4.56 1.44 -12.53
CA ALA A 49 5.40 1.26 -13.71
C ALA A 49 6.22 2.52 -14.08
N LEU A 50 5.72 3.71 -13.76
CA LEU A 50 6.43 4.98 -13.95
C LEU A 50 7.52 5.24 -12.89
N GLY A 51 7.66 4.37 -11.89
CA GLY A 51 8.73 4.47 -10.89
C GLY A 51 8.48 5.56 -9.85
N LEU A 52 7.44 5.39 -9.04
CA LEU A 52 7.21 6.26 -7.88
C LEU A 52 8.37 6.17 -6.88
N ALA A 53 8.76 7.31 -6.34
CA ALA A 53 9.65 7.38 -5.19
C ALA A 53 8.90 7.01 -3.90
N GLU A 54 9.63 6.56 -2.89
CA GLU A 54 9.05 6.41 -1.55
C GLU A 54 8.71 7.77 -0.92
N PRO A 55 7.65 7.84 -0.08
CA PRO A 55 6.77 6.75 0.37
C PRO A 55 5.60 6.45 -0.59
N TYR A 56 5.51 7.15 -1.72
CA TYR A 56 4.36 7.06 -2.63
C TYR A 56 4.24 5.71 -3.34
N ARG A 57 5.38 5.03 -3.57
CA ARG A 57 5.39 3.66 -4.07
C ARG A 57 4.70 2.73 -3.08
N ALA A 58 5.14 2.67 -1.82
CA ALA A 58 4.51 1.84 -0.80
C ALA A 58 3.00 2.15 -0.62
N GLN A 59 2.62 3.44 -0.60
CA GLN A 59 1.20 3.84 -0.56
C GLN A 59 0.42 3.29 -1.75
N SER A 60 0.96 3.41 -2.97
CA SER A 60 0.29 2.94 -4.18
C SER A 60 0.17 1.41 -4.22
N VAL A 61 1.15 0.67 -3.71
CA VAL A 61 1.06 -0.79 -3.56
C VAL A 61 -0.06 -1.18 -2.60
N ILE A 62 -0.11 -0.56 -1.41
CA ILE A 62 -1.16 -0.85 -0.41
C ILE A 62 -2.55 -0.57 -1.00
N GLN A 63 -2.69 0.56 -1.69
CA GLN A 63 -3.94 0.95 -2.31
C GLN A 63 -4.35 0.02 -3.45
N LEU A 64 -3.43 -0.37 -4.33
CA LEU A 64 -3.66 -1.36 -5.37
C LEU A 64 -4.11 -2.71 -4.77
N ALA A 65 -3.44 -3.16 -3.70
CA ALA A 65 -3.80 -4.41 -3.04
C ALA A 65 -5.22 -4.35 -2.44
N SER A 66 -5.61 -3.21 -1.85
CA SER A 66 -6.99 -3.00 -1.36
C SER A 66 -8.02 -3.07 -2.49
N THR A 67 -7.76 -2.38 -3.61
CA THR A 67 -8.59 -2.42 -4.82
C THR A 67 -8.74 -3.84 -5.36
N LEU A 68 -7.63 -4.58 -5.51
CA LEU A 68 -7.65 -5.97 -5.99
C LEU A 68 -8.49 -6.89 -5.09
N ARG A 69 -8.36 -6.73 -3.77
CA ARG A 69 -9.20 -7.46 -2.81
C ARG A 69 -10.68 -7.15 -3.00
N ASN A 70 -11.05 -5.89 -3.18
CA ASN A 70 -12.43 -5.46 -3.41
C ASN A 70 -12.99 -5.99 -4.75
N LEU A 71 -12.12 -6.18 -5.74
CA LEU A 71 -12.45 -6.80 -7.03
C LEU A 71 -12.48 -8.34 -7.00
N GLY A 72 -12.32 -8.97 -5.82
CA GLY A 72 -12.32 -10.42 -5.67
C GLY A 72 -11.00 -11.12 -6.03
N ARG A 73 -9.93 -10.36 -6.30
CA ARG A 73 -8.58 -10.87 -6.61
C ARG A 73 -7.72 -10.89 -5.34
N ALA A 74 -8.21 -11.60 -4.32
CA ALA A 74 -7.57 -11.62 -2.99
C ALA A 74 -6.16 -12.24 -3.01
N GLU A 75 -5.93 -13.26 -3.84
CA GLU A 75 -4.63 -13.93 -3.97
C GLU A 75 -3.54 -12.95 -4.43
N GLU A 76 -3.84 -12.11 -5.42
CA GLU A 76 -2.90 -11.12 -5.93
C GLU A 76 -2.66 -10.00 -4.92
N SER A 77 -3.72 -9.56 -4.23
CA SER A 77 -3.61 -8.62 -3.11
C SER A 77 -2.63 -9.13 -2.05
N VAL A 78 -2.75 -10.40 -1.63
CA VAL A 78 -1.84 -11.06 -0.69
C VAL A 78 -0.42 -11.10 -1.22
N ALA A 79 -0.22 -11.43 -2.50
CA ALA A 79 1.11 -11.52 -3.11
C ALA A 79 1.84 -10.16 -3.07
N LEU A 80 1.18 -9.09 -3.52
CA LEU A 80 1.74 -7.73 -3.51
C LEU A 80 2.12 -7.26 -2.10
N LEU A 81 1.27 -7.54 -1.11
CA LEU A 81 1.51 -7.10 0.27
C LEU A 81 2.63 -7.90 0.93
N ARG A 82 2.79 -9.18 0.61
CA ARG A 82 3.93 -9.98 1.09
C ARG A 82 5.23 -9.54 0.45
N GLU A 83 5.23 -9.21 -0.83
CA GLU A 83 6.40 -8.71 -1.55
C GLU A 83 6.91 -7.41 -0.93
N VAL A 84 6.05 -6.39 -0.77
CA VAL A 84 6.48 -5.11 -0.19
C VAL A 84 6.98 -5.25 1.26
N LEU A 85 6.37 -6.14 2.05
CA LEU A 85 6.83 -6.42 3.42
C LEU A 85 8.16 -7.18 3.47
N ALA A 86 8.47 -7.99 2.46
CA ALA A 86 9.74 -8.68 2.34
C ALA A 86 10.85 -7.73 1.85
N GLU A 87 10.55 -6.84 0.91
CA GLU A 87 11.49 -5.83 0.42
C GLU A 87 11.83 -4.80 1.51
N HIS A 88 10.83 -4.35 2.27
CA HIS A 88 10.96 -3.25 3.22
C HIS A 88 10.23 -3.54 4.55
N PRO A 89 10.76 -4.47 5.38
CA PRO A 89 10.09 -4.89 6.62
C PRO A 89 9.95 -3.77 7.67
N ASP A 90 10.87 -2.80 7.64
CA ASP A 90 10.96 -1.65 8.56
C ASP A 90 10.40 -0.35 7.94
N HIS A 91 9.68 -0.44 6.81
CA HIS A 91 9.06 0.74 6.20
C HIS A 91 8.07 1.41 7.16
N GLU A 92 7.94 2.73 7.11
CA GLU A 92 6.99 3.48 7.95
C GLU A 92 5.52 3.04 7.78
N LEU A 93 5.21 2.43 6.63
CA LEU A 93 3.89 1.89 6.29
C LEU A 93 3.80 0.36 6.46
N ALA A 94 4.79 -0.30 7.05
CA ALA A 94 4.78 -1.75 7.19
C ALA A 94 3.58 -2.25 8.00
N ASP A 95 3.18 -1.56 9.08
CA ASP A 95 1.99 -1.94 9.85
C ASP A 95 0.68 -1.72 9.06
N ALA A 96 0.63 -0.69 8.22
CA ALA A 96 -0.49 -0.51 7.30
C ALA A 96 -0.54 -1.67 6.28
N ALA A 97 0.59 -2.04 5.68
CA ALA A 97 0.67 -3.18 4.78
C ALA A 97 0.26 -4.51 5.47
N ARG A 98 0.67 -4.74 6.73
CA ARG A 98 0.23 -5.89 7.54
C ARG A 98 -1.28 -5.88 7.78
N ALA A 99 -1.87 -4.72 8.07
CA ALA A 99 -3.32 -4.59 8.26
C ALA A 99 -4.09 -4.93 6.96
N PHE A 100 -3.66 -4.40 5.82
CA PHE A 100 -4.27 -4.75 4.53
C PHE A 100 -4.01 -6.21 4.14
N LEU A 101 -2.87 -6.79 4.54
CA LEU A 101 -2.58 -8.21 4.31
C LEU A 101 -3.54 -9.09 5.11
N ALA A 102 -3.81 -8.75 6.38
CA ALA A 102 -4.79 -9.43 7.19
C ALA A 102 -6.19 -9.41 6.53
N LEU A 103 -6.62 -8.25 6.03
CA LEU A 103 -7.89 -8.12 5.30
C LEU A 103 -7.92 -8.96 4.02
N ALA A 104 -6.82 -8.98 3.26
CA ALA A 104 -6.72 -9.78 2.03
C ALA A 104 -6.76 -11.29 2.32
N LEU A 105 -6.11 -11.74 3.39
CA LEU A 105 -6.15 -13.13 3.85
C LEU A 105 -7.58 -13.54 4.25
N VAL A 106 -8.31 -12.70 4.97
CA VAL A 106 -9.72 -12.93 5.30
C VAL A 106 -10.58 -13.04 4.03
N SER A 107 -10.40 -12.12 3.06
CA SER A 107 -11.13 -12.16 1.78
C SER A 107 -10.81 -13.41 0.94
N ARG A 108 -9.62 -14.00 1.11
CA ARG A 108 -9.20 -15.26 0.49
C ARG A 108 -9.75 -16.51 1.22
N GLY A 109 -10.40 -16.34 2.38
CA GLY A 109 -10.90 -17.43 3.21
C GLY A 109 -9.92 -17.94 4.29
N ASP A 110 -8.79 -17.26 4.47
CA ASP A 110 -7.76 -17.61 5.46
C ASP A 110 -7.81 -16.64 6.66
N ALA A 111 -8.94 -16.65 7.35
CA ALA A 111 -9.21 -15.70 8.43
C ALA A 111 -8.28 -15.89 9.64
N VAL A 112 -7.82 -17.12 9.90
CA VAL A 112 -6.91 -17.44 11.00
C VAL A 112 -5.53 -16.81 10.75
N ALA A 113 -4.95 -17.01 9.57
CA ALA A 113 -3.70 -16.32 9.21
C ALA A 113 -3.87 -14.80 9.18
N GLY A 114 -5.04 -14.31 8.74
CA GLY A 114 -5.36 -12.89 8.81
C GLY A 114 -5.33 -12.34 10.24
N ALA A 115 -5.94 -13.04 11.19
CA ALA A 115 -5.93 -12.68 12.60
C ALA A 115 -4.51 -12.73 13.20
N SER A 116 -3.72 -13.76 12.87
CA SER A 116 -2.31 -13.87 13.26
C SER A 116 -1.51 -12.63 12.83
N VAL A 117 -1.59 -12.25 11.55
CA VAL A 117 -0.88 -11.07 11.02
C VAL A 117 -1.31 -9.78 11.72
N ALA A 118 -2.61 -9.59 11.93
CA ALA A 118 -3.14 -8.39 12.59
C ALA A 118 -2.68 -8.28 14.05
N LEU A 119 -2.72 -9.38 14.80
CA LEU A 119 -2.28 -9.40 16.20
C LEU A 119 -0.77 -9.19 16.32
N ALA A 120 0.03 -9.82 15.45
CA ALA A 120 1.46 -9.60 15.40
C ALA A 120 1.82 -8.13 15.13
N ALA A 121 1.10 -7.48 14.20
CA ALA A 121 1.29 -6.06 13.90
C ALA A 121 0.85 -5.14 15.06
N LEU A 122 -0.17 -5.53 15.82
CA LEU A 122 -0.69 -4.74 16.94
C LEU A 122 0.19 -4.84 18.19
N ALA A 123 0.84 -5.99 18.43
CA ALA A 123 1.53 -6.27 19.68
C ALA A 123 2.62 -5.25 20.08
N PRO A 124 3.44 -4.68 19.16
CA PRO A 124 4.41 -3.64 19.49
C PRO A 124 3.77 -2.40 20.16
N HIS A 125 2.52 -2.08 19.78
CA HIS A 125 1.74 -0.95 20.28
C HIS A 125 1.07 -1.20 21.64
N LEU A 126 1.17 -2.42 22.17
CA LEU A 126 0.55 -2.84 23.42
C LEU A 126 1.61 -3.14 24.49
N PRO A 127 2.34 -2.14 25.04
CA PRO A 127 3.51 -2.40 25.90
C PRO A 127 3.20 -3.29 27.12
N ARG A 128 1.99 -3.21 27.68
CA ARG A 128 1.55 -4.04 28.81
C ARG A 128 1.18 -5.48 28.41
N TYR A 129 0.74 -5.71 27.17
CA TYR A 129 0.22 -6.99 26.70
C TYR A 129 1.01 -7.60 25.54
N ARG A 130 2.13 -6.98 25.14
CA ARG A 130 2.93 -7.32 23.95
C ARG A 130 3.23 -8.81 23.88
N ARG A 131 3.88 -9.36 24.90
CA ARG A 131 4.28 -10.78 24.95
C ARG A 131 3.09 -11.73 24.83
N ALA A 132 1.96 -11.40 25.45
CA ALA A 132 0.77 -12.24 25.40
C ALA A 132 0.17 -12.23 23.98
N VAL A 133 0.05 -11.06 23.37
CA VAL A 133 -0.49 -10.91 22.01
C VAL A 133 0.44 -11.52 20.95
N GLU A 134 1.77 -11.36 21.09
CA GLU A 134 2.76 -12.06 20.26
C GLU A 134 2.60 -13.59 20.36
N GLY A 135 2.40 -14.11 21.57
CA GLY A 135 2.15 -15.53 21.80
C GLY A 135 0.90 -16.02 21.07
N TYR A 136 -0.24 -15.35 21.28
CA TYR A 136 -1.49 -15.71 20.59
C TYR A 136 -1.38 -15.59 19.06
N ALA A 137 -0.68 -14.57 18.55
CA ALA A 137 -0.46 -14.44 17.12
C ALA A 137 0.33 -15.62 16.54
N ALA A 138 1.28 -16.19 17.28
CA ALA A 138 2.09 -17.33 16.85
C ALA A 138 1.36 -18.69 16.96
N GLU A 139 0.29 -18.77 17.74
CA GLU A 139 -0.50 -19.99 17.96
C GLU A 139 -1.67 -20.17 16.98
N LEU A 140 -2.04 -19.11 16.26
CA LEU A 140 -3.06 -19.11 15.20
C LEU A 140 -2.50 -19.66 13.89
#